data_AF-A0A1F8QP14-F1
#
_entry.id   AF-A0A1F8QP14-F1
#
_cell.length_a   1.000
_cell.length_b   1.000
_cell.length_c   1.000
_cell.angle_alpha   90.00
_cell.angle_beta   90.00
_cell.angle_gamma   90.00
#
_symmetry.space_group_name_H-M   'P 1'
#
loop_
_entity.id
_entity.type
_entity.pdbx_description
1 polymer ?
#
loop_
_entity_poly.entity_id
_entity_poly.type
_entity_poly.pdbx_seq_one_letter_code
_entity_poly.pdbx_strand_id
1 'polypeptide(L)'
;MAIPVSSKLRKLLSLCLAILITLAASLPSATPIRGQAGMVRRVNAPFFSPEMKYEEAAIFWFGRVTSTENYADVRVGYTSANLYVAITVFDRFMFTDPTPLPEDLANWDAVSLYLNRDGNTGATPSTSSYRLVGQVQASGGDSPNYRTSYHGTGSAWQAEAVPFSTISGSINEHGWSIFLRAPFASLGLSGPPAPGTIWGLALQLHDRDDAAGTAIPAKLWPENMTGMQPATWGQLHFGLPTYTPPPSQPGGTVTIRQGLNGANVPDAGVGGTIGYLCPHWSTSLFNQWGNQNFAGAIGVNVQNQLNIADWPCFSKYYLTFPLNIVPIGKAIQSATLTLHQWGGSDPTRAQPSLIQVLTVAEDWIENTITWNNAPLALENVSQAWVGVVDDCGAPGGTPWPCVPRQFDLSRAVAQAYADGIPLRLAIYEADRTLHSGKFFTTSDEGNWNAVGRPTLTVVWGEAFPPLSKKPQPVAVDSGGSVTFTLQWSGNGQPLTLTDSLPEGFSAPVGLSYNLGSAEYSAGTRQITWNGAPAEAQLVTLSYSVTVQASGPLALTNSAQLSGDDGSSNATATVIVDGFKSLLPLVSR
;
A
#
# COMPACT_ATOMS: atom_id res chain seq x y z
N MET A 1 -42.81 42.29 31.16
CA MET A 1 -43.76 41.52 31.99
C MET A 1 -43.11 40.15 32.24
N ALA A 2 -42.39 39.99 33.35
CA ALA A 2 -41.65 38.76 33.64
C ALA A 2 -42.55 37.80 34.43
N ILE A 3 -42.82 36.63 33.87
CA ILE A 3 -43.63 35.60 34.51
C ILE A 3 -42.74 34.88 35.55
N PRO A 4 -43.11 34.82 36.84
CA PRO A 4 -42.31 34.14 37.84
C PRO A 4 -42.45 32.62 37.69
N VAL A 5 -41.34 31.96 37.32
CA VAL A 5 -41.23 30.51 37.29
C VAL A 5 -41.32 29.97 38.72
N SER A 6 -42.30 29.10 38.98
CA SER A 6 -42.58 28.57 40.32
C SER A 6 -41.43 27.71 40.87
N SER A 7 -41.26 27.72 42.20
CA SER A 7 -40.22 26.97 42.92
C SER A 7 -40.26 25.46 42.68
N LYS A 8 -41.40 24.92 42.25
CA LYS A 8 -41.54 23.51 41.85
C LYS A 8 -40.81 23.19 40.54
N LEU A 9 -40.77 24.12 39.58
CA LEU A 9 -40.06 23.92 38.30
C LEU A 9 -38.53 23.96 38.49
N ARG A 10 -38.05 24.80 39.44
CA ARG A 10 -36.61 24.82 39.80
C ARG A 10 -36.16 23.50 40.44
N LYS A 11 -36.99 22.91 41.31
CA LYS A 11 -36.69 21.61 41.92
C LYS A 11 -36.71 20.46 40.90
N LEU A 12 -37.61 20.50 39.92
CA LEU A 12 -37.63 19.51 38.83
C LEU A 12 -36.40 19.62 37.94
N LEU A 13 -35.98 20.84 37.55
CA LEU A 13 -34.76 21.04 36.77
C LEU A 13 -33.50 20.61 37.54
N SER A 14 -33.40 20.89 38.84
CA SER A 14 -32.26 20.44 39.64
C SER A 14 -32.19 18.92 39.80
N LEU A 15 -33.34 18.23 39.86
CA LEU A 15 -33.39 16.78 39.93
C LEU A 15 -33.02 16.13 38.59
N CYS A 16 -33.49 16.68 37.46
CA CYS A 16 -33.09 16.24 36.12
C CYS A 16 -31.60 16.49 35.86
N LEU A 17 -31.04 17.61 36.32
CA LEU A 17 -29.61 17.91 36.16
C LEU A 17 -28.73 16.98 37.01
N ALA A 18 -29.16 16.63 38.22
CA ALA A 18 -28.44 15.67 39.07
C ALA A 18 -28.45 14.25 38.48
N ILE A 19 -29.56 13.81 37.86
CA ILE A 19 -29.67 12.51 37.19
C ILE A 19 -28.85 12.47 35.89
N LEU A 20 -28.75 13.58 35.16
CA LEU A 20 -27.85 13.68 33.99
C LEU A 20 -26.36 13.66 34.38
N ILE A 21 -26.00 14.24 35.53
CA ILE A 21 -24.60 14.24 36.01
C ILE A 21 -24.20 12.85 36.53
N THR A 22 -25.10 12.09 37.15
CA THR A 22 -24.79 10.72 37.62
C THR A 22 -24.76 9.68 36.48
N LEU A 23 -25.52 9.86 35.40
CA LEU A 23 -25.41 8.98 34.21
C LEU A 23 -24.13 9.24 33.38
N ALA A 24 -23.60 10.47 33.38
CA ALA A 24 -22.37 10.81 32.68
C ALA A 24 -21.10 10.24 33.37
N ALA A 25 -21.17 9.95 34.68
CA ALA A 25 -20.04 9.44 35.46
C ALA A 25 -19.83 7.91 35.38
N SER A 26 -20.73 7.18 34.71
CA SER A 26 -20.65 5.72 34.54
C SER A 26 -20.42 5.26 33.09
N LEU A 27 -20.09 6.17 32.18
CA LEU A 27 -19.61 5.79 30.85
C LEU A 27 -18.14 5.36 30.98
N PRO A 28 -17.75 4.16 30.50
CA PRO A 28 -16.34 3.82 30.42
C PRO A 28 -15.64 4.91 29.61
N SER A 29 -14.58 5.48 30.18
CA SER A 29 -13.71 6.42 29.51
C SER A 29 -13.31 5.81 28.17
N ALA A 30 -13.88 6.32 27.08
CA ALA A 30 -13.37 6.02 25.76
C ALA A 30 -11.93 6.49 25.76
N THR A 31 -11.00 5.53 25.74
CA THR A 31 -9.61 5.81 25.40
C THR A 31 -9.65 6.68 24.14
N PRO A 32 -8.96 7.83 24.12
CA PRO A 32 -8.94 8.64 22.92
C PRO A 32 -8.40 7.75 21.81
N ILE A 33 -9.24 7.43 20.83
CA ILE A 33 -8.79 6.87 19.57
C ILE A 33 -7.75 7.87 19.08
N ARG A 34 -6.50 7.42 19.03
CA ARG A 34 -5.40 8.16 18.41
C ARG A 34 -5.96 8.64 17.07
N GLY A 35 -6.11 9.96 16.92
CA GLY A 35 -6.75 10.54 15.74
C GLY A 35 -6.11 9.94 14.48
N GLN A 36 -6.93 9.61 13.48
CA GLN A 36 -6.47 9.21 12.16
C GLN A 36 -5.42 10.21 11.70
N ALA A 37 -4.13 9.85 11.83
CA ALA A 37 -3.09 10.46 11.02
C ALA A 37 -3.56 10.34 9.58
N GLY A 38 -3.54 11.46 8.84
CA GLY A 38 -4.19 11.57 7.53
C GLY A 38 -3.93 10.33 6.67
N MET A 39 -5.00 9.67 6.25
CA MET A 39 -4.93 8.44 5.48
C MET A 39 -4.25 8.73 4.13
N VAL A 40 -3.02 8.24 3.96
CA VAL A 40 -2.26 8.44 2.72
C VAL A 40 -2.42 7.22 1.83
N ARG A 41 -3.13 7.38 0.70
CA ARG A 41 -3.21 6.34 -0.33
C ARG A 41 -1.86 6.19 -1.03
N ARG A 42 -1.42 4.96 -1.23
CA ARG A 42 -0.16 4.60 -1.87
C ARG A 42 -0.38 3.55 -2.94
N VAL A 43 0.31 3.69 -4.07
CA VAL A 43 0.48 2.64 -5.07
C VAL A 43 1.96 2.25 -5.15
N ASN A 44 2.23 0.97 -4.96
CA ASN A 44 3.55 0.36 -5.12
C ASN A 44 3.69 -0.13 -6.57
N ALA A 45 4.32 0.68 -7.42
CA ALA A 45 4.47 0.37 -8.83
C ALA A 45 5.60 -0.66 -9.03
N PRO A 46 5.36 -1.79 -9.73
CA PRO A 46 6.41 -2.75 -10.07
C PRO A 46 7.29 -2.27 -11.22
N PHE A 47 8.54 -2.73 -11.21
CA PHE A 47 9.50 -2.55 -12.30
C PHE A 47 9.34 -3.67 -13.35
N PHE A 48 9.48 -3.29 -14.62
CA PHE A 48 9.44 -4.21 -15.76
C PHE A 48 10.62 -4.01 -16.70
N SER A 49 10.96 -5.07 -17.43
CA SER A 49 11.95 -5.04 -18.51
C SER A 49 11.54 -6.01 -19.63
N PRO A 50 11.59 -5.60 -20.91
CA PRO A 50 11.89 -4.25 -21.40
C PRO A 50 10.68 -3.29 -21.34
N GLU A 51 9.46 -3.82 -21.23
CA GLU A 51 8.20 -3.07 -21.33
C GLU A 51 7.24 -3.43 -20.18
N MET A 52 6.31 -2.54 -19.87
CA MET A 52 5.27 -2.81 -18.87
C MET A 52 4.35 -3.92 -19.36
N LYS A 53 4.11 -4.92 -18.50
CA LYS A 53 3.05 -5.90 -18.70
C LYS A 53 1.79 -5.44 -18.00
N TYR A 54 0.71 -5.31 -18.74
CA TYR A 54 -0.56 -4.77 -18.23
C TYR A 54 -1.12 -5.63 -17.09
N GLU A 55 -1.18 -6.94 -17.31
CA GLU A 55 -1.68 -7.95 -16.38
C GLU A 55 -0.86 -8.13 -15.09
N GLU A 56 0.32 -7.50 -15.00
CA GLU A 56 1.19 -7.54 -13.83
C GLU A 56 1.35 -6.17 -13.15
N ALA A 57 0.80 -5.09 -13.75
CA ALA A 57 0.94 -3.73 -13.23
C ALA A 57 0.11 -3.53 -11.95
N ALA A 58 0.59 -2.65 -11.05
CA ALA A 58 -0.15 -2.32 -9.83
C ALA A 58 -1.52 -1.74 -10.17
N ILE A 59 -2.55 -2.08 -9.40
CA ILE A 59 -3.91 -1.56 -9.60
C ILE A 59 -4.46 -0.79 -8.41
N PHE A 60 -5.22 0.25 -8.71
CA PHE A 60 -6.17 0.85 -7.80
C PHE A 60 -7.38 1.39 -8.59
N TRP A 61 -8.38 1.90 -7.88
CA TRP A 61 -9.61 2.41 -8.48
C TRP A 61 -10.18 3.59 -7.72
N PHE A 62 -11.07 4.32 -8.39
CA PHE A 62 -11.84 5.42 -7.81
C PHE A 62 -13.07 5.75 -8.67
N GLY A 63 -13.97 6.58 -8.13
CA GLY A 63 -15.22 6.92 -8.80
C GLY A 63 -16.35 5.92 -8.50
N ARG A 64 -17.45 6.04 -9.24
CA ARG A 64 -18.68 5.26 -9.05
C ARG A 64 -19.32 4.97 -10.39
N VAL A 65 -20.08 3.89 -10.45
CA VAL A 65 -20.86 3.50 -11.62
C VAL A 65 -22.28 3.94 -11.39
N THR A 66 -22.61 5.13 -11.88
CA THR A 66 -23.97 5.69 -11.85
C THR A 66 -24.31 6.31 -13.21
N SER A 67 -25.54 6.81 -13.38
CA SER A 67 -25.97 7.42 -14.64
C SER A 67 -25.37 8.79 -14.94
N THR A 68 -24.60 9.35 -14.01
CA THR A 68 -23.99 10.70 -14.06
C THR A 68 -22.58 10.73 -13.43
N GLU A 69 -21.98 9.57 -13.17
CA GLU A 69 -20.65 9.48 -12.57
C GLU A 69 -19.84 8.39 -13.25
N ASN A 70 -18.55 8.67 -13.41
CA ASN A 70 -17.60 7.73 -13.99
C ASN A 70 -16.83 6.96 -12.90
N TYR A 71 -16.40 5.76 -13.25
CA TYR A 71 -15.53 4.91 -12.45
C TYR A 71 -14.27 4.60 -13.26
N ALA A 72 -13.12 4.54 -12.60
CA ALA A 72 -11.86 4.19 -13.24
C ALA A 72 -11.09 3.11 -12.48
N ASP A 73 -10.60 2.14 -13.25
CA ASP A 73 -9.46 1.30 -12.87
C ASP A 73 -8.18 1.93 -13.41
N VAL A 74 -7.13 1.93 -12.59
CA VAL A 74 -5.82 2.50 -12.94
C VAL A 74 -4.73 1.47 -12.76
N ARG A 75 -3.88 1.32 -13.79
CA ARG A 75 -2.65 0.54 -13.75
C ARG A 75 -1.44 1.45 -13.67
N VAL A 76 -0.46 1.09 -12.83
CA VAL A 76 0.83 1.78 -12.76
C VAL A 76 1.99 0.78 -12.80
N GLY A 77 2.99 1.10 -13.60
CA GLY A 77 4.23 0.33 -13.74
C GLY A 77 5.34 1.19 -14.33
N TYR A 78 6.59 0.73 -14.22
CA TYR A 78 7.71 1.47 -14.80
C TYR A 78 8.78 0.55 -15.37
N THR A 79 9.59 1.06 -16.29
CA THR A 79 10.75 0.37 -16.85
C THR A 79 12.03 1.16 -16.57
N SER A 80 13.15 0.79 -17.20
CA SER A 80 14.38 1.58 -17.13
C SER A 80 14.29 2.94 -17.83
N ALA A 81 13.22 3.21 -18.59
CA ALA A 81 13.11 4.41 -19.41
C ALA A 81 11.80 5.18 -19.21
N ASN A 82 10.69 4.52 -18.82
CA ASN A 82 9.38 5.18 -18.77
C ASN A 82 8.59 4.81 -17.52
N LEU A 83 7.79 5.76 -17.06
CA LEU A 83 6.63 5.55 -16.21
C LEU A 83 5.40 5.32 -17.09
N TYR A 84 4.57 4.35 -16.73
CA TYR A 84 3.33 4.01 -17.42
C TYR A 84 2.16 4.16 -16.46
N VAL A 85 1.09 4.81 -16.94
CA VAL A 85 -0.19 4.91 -16.24
C VAL A 85 -1.29 4.61 -17.25
N ALA A 86 -2.02 3.51 -17.05
CA ALA A 86 -3.16 3.16 -17.89
C ALA A 86 -4.45 3.34 -17.11
N ILE A 87 -5.44 3.98 -17.71
CA ILE A 87 -6.74 4.23 -17.09
C ILE A 87 -7.81 3.65 -18.00
N THR A 88 -8.70 2.85 -17.41
CA THR A 88 -9.87 2.25 -18.09
C THR A 88 -11.12 2.70 -17.36
N VAL A 89 -12.05 3.34 -18.09
CA VAL A 89 -13.14 4.14 -17.53
C VAL A 89 -14.49 3.54 -17.90
N PHE A 90 -15.37 3.38 -16.90
CA PHE A 90 -16.80 3.21 -17.12
C PHE A 90 -17.40 4.59 -17.23
N ASP A 91 -17.98 4.87 -18.40
CA ASP A 91 -18.50 6.17 -18.75
C ASP A 91 -19.74 5.94 -19.60
N ARG A 92 -20.86 6.55 -19.23
CA ARG A 92 -22.12 6.34 -19.95
C ARG A 92 -22.09 6.99 -21.33
N PHE A 93 -21.46 8.15 -21.46
CA PHE A 93 -21.44 8.94 -22.69
C PHE A 93 -20.06 9.52 -22.95
N MET A 94 -19.38 8.97 -23.96
CA MET A 94 -18.11 9.51 -24.40
C MET A 94 -18.31 10.71 -25.36
N PHE A 95 -17.80 11.89 -24.99
CA PHE A 95 -17.68 13.08 -25.82
C PHE A 95 -16.22 13.48 -26.04
N THR A 96 -15.90 13.75 -27.31
CA THR A 96 -14.55 14.16 -27.72
C THR A 96 -14.61 15.44 -28.52
N ASP A 97 -13.69 16.37 -28.23
CA ASP A 97 -13.46 17.54 -29.07
C ASP A 97 -12.84 17.13 -30.42
N PRO A 98 -13.48 17.39 -31.57
CA PRO A 98 -12.88 17.15 -32.88
C PRO A 98 -11.76 18.15 -33.23
N THR A 99 -11.68 19.27 -32.52
CA THR A 99 -10.72 20.38 -32.74
C THR A 99 -10.09 20.81 -31.42
N PRO A 100 -9.41 19.90 -30.71
CA PRO A 100 -8.97 20.14 -29.33
C PRO A 100 -7.97 21.30 -29.24
N LEU A 101 -8.18 22.17 -28.25
CA LEU A 101 -7.21 23.18 -27.82
C LEU A 101 -6.53 22.74 -26.52
N PRO A 102 -5.21 22.96 -26.35
CA PRO A 102 -4.46 22.53 -25.16
C PRO A 102 -5.07 22.98 -23.81
N GLU A 103 -5.59 24.21 -23.76
CA GLU A 103 -6.22 24.80 -22.58
C GLU A 103 -7.57 24.17 -22.21
N ASP A 104 -8.27 23.59 -23.20
CA ASP A 104 -9.64 23.12 -23.06
C ASP A 104 -9.76 21.59 -22.91
N LEU A 105 -8.67 20.83 -23.07
CA LEU A 105 -8.69 19.36 -23.01
C LEU A 105 -9.39 18.82 -21.75
N ALA A 106 -9.25 19.49 -20.62
CA ALA A 106 -9.85 19.07 -19.35
C ALA A 106 -11.35 19.40 -19.22
N ASN A 107 -11.96 20.07 -20.21
CA ASN A 107 -13.40 20.36 -20.27
C ASN A 107 -14.20 19.27 -21.02
N TRP A 108 -13.52 18.17 -21.38
CA TRP A 108 -14.03 17.01 -22.11
C TRP A 108 -13.63 15.73 -21.35
N ASP A 109 -13.95 14.57 -21.90
CA ASP A 109 -13.52 13.29 -21.34
C ASP A 109 -12.00 13.16 -21.42
N ALA A 110 -11.36 13.31 -20.27
CA ALA A 110 -9.92 13.45 -20.17
C ALA A 110 -9.40 12.99 -18.81
N VAL A 111 -8.10 12.77 -18.74
CA VAL A 111 -7.39 12.52 -17.49
C VAL A 111 -6.32 13.59 -17.29
N SER A 112 -6.27 14.17 -16.10
CA SER A 112 -5.09 14.91 -15.62
C SER A 112 -4.31 14.05 -14.62
N LEU A 113 -3.07 13.70 -14.98
CA LEU A 113 -2.09 13.04 -14.14
C LEU A 113 -1.17 14.08 -13.49
N TYR A 114 -1.09 14.04 -12.17
CA TYR A 114 -0.23 14.90 -11.36
C TYR A 114 0.89 14.07 -10.75
N LEU A 115 2.12 14.55 -10.88
CA LEU A 115 3.33 13.91 -10.35
C LEU A 115 4.17 14.93 -9.59
N ASN A 116 4.67 14.60 -8.41
CA ASN A 116 5.67 15.41 -7.70
C ASN A 116 6.86 14.53 -7.30
N ARG A 117 8.04 14.82 -7.84
CA ARG A 117 9.25 14.01 -7.57
C ARG A 117 9.70 14.04 -6.12
N ASP A 118 9.31 15.07 -5.36
CA ASP A 118 9.71 15.23 -3.95
C ASP A 118 8.73 14.56 -2.97
N GLY A 119 7.75 13.81 -3.47
CA GLY A 119 6.72 13.16 -2.68
C GLY A 119 5.40 13.93 -2.62
N ASN A 120 4.47 13.45 -1.80
CA ASN A 120 3.20 14.13 -1.52
C ASN A 120 3.40 15.25 -0.47
N THR A 121 4.17 16.27 -0.84
CA THR A 121 4.53 17.41 0.02
C THR A 121 4.42 18.73 -0.74
N GLY A 122 4.19 19.83 -0.01
CA GLY A 122 4.11 21.18 -0.58
C GLY A 122 2.69 21.72 -0.71
N ALA A 123 2.55 23.02 -0.47
CA ALA A 123 1.27 23.74 -0.54
C ALA A 123 0.94 24.26 -1.95
N THR A 124 1.90 24.24 -2.86
CA THR A 124 1.81 24.71 -4.25
C THR A 124 2.67 23.80 -5.15
N PRO A 125 2.37 23.69 -6.47
CA PRO A 125 3.19 22.89 -7.38
C PRO A 125 4.57 23.52 -7.55
N SER A 126 5.62 22.76 -7.22
CA SER A 126 7.04 23.12 -7.31
C SER A 126 7.63 22.83 -8.69
N THR A 127 8.91 23.15 -8.90
CA THR A 127 9.70 22.75 -10.10
C THR A 127 10.02 21.24 -10.15
N SER A 128 9.47 20.46 -9.23
CA SER A 128 9.46 18.99 -9.24
C SER A 128 8.07 18.43 -9.55
N SER A 129 7.09 19.31 -9.76
CA SER A 129 5.69 18.98 -10.01
C SER A 129 5.34 19.06 -11.50
N TYR A 130 4.66 18.05 -12.00
CA TYR A 130 4.19 17.93 -13.39
C TYR A 130 2.68 17.68 -13.40
N ARG A 131 2.00 18.26 -14.38
CA ARG A 131 0.61 17.95 -14.72
C ARG A 131 0.57 17.56 -16.20
N LEU A 132 0.19 16.32 -16.48
CA LEU A 132 0.06 15.78 -17.83
C LEU A 132 -1.43 15.56 -18.09
N VAL A 133 -1.96 16.14 -19.17
CA VAL A 133 -3.38 16.05 -19.50
C VAL A 133 -3.53 15.33 -20.83
N GLY A 134 -4.37 14.31 -20.88
CA GLY A 134 -4.73 13.60 -22.09
C GLY A 134 -6.24 13.50 -22.22
N GLN A 135 -6.79 13.95 -23.34
CA GLN A 135 -8.20 13.78 -23.68
C GLN A 135 -8.38 12.48 -24.47
N VAL A 136 -9.52 11.82 -24.32
CA VAL A 136 -9.88 10.69 -25.19
C VAL A 136 -10.01 11.16 -26.64
N GLN A 137 -9.42 10.38 -27.53
CA GLN A 137 -9.57 10.50 -28.98
C GLN A 137 -10.45 9.34 -29.46
N ALA A 138 -11.70 9.62 -29.87
CA ALA A 138 -12.66 8.57 -30.24
C ALA A 138 -12.16 7.66 -31.37
N SER A 139 -11.42 8.20 -32.34
CA SER A 139 -10.87 7.44 -33.47
C SER A 139 -9.74 6.47 -33.07
N GLY A 140 -9.26 6.57 -31.82
CA GLY A 140 -8.13 5.81 -31.31
C GLY A 140 -6.76 6.36 -31.73
N GLY A 141 -5.73 5.98 -30.98
CA GLY A 141 -4.32 6.18 -31.33
C GLY A 141 -3.58 7.17 -30.42
N ASP A 142 -2.36 7.53 -30.85
CA ASP A 142 -1.55 8.58 -30.23
C ASP A 142 -1.58 9.84 -31.09
N SER A 143 -2.03 10.96 -30.52
CA SER A 143 -2.09 12.26 -31.19
C SER A 143 -1.61 13.38 -30.28
N PRO A 144 -0.63 14.20 -30.72
CA PRO A 144 -0.14 15.32 -29.92
C PRO A 144 -1.20 16.41 -29.69
N ASN A 145 -2.26 16.47 -30.50
CA ASN A 145 -3.32 17.46 -30.35
C ASN A 145 -4.24 17.18 -29.14
N TYR A 146 -4.28 15.92 -28.68
CA TYR A 146 -5.14 15.47 -27.58
C TYR A 146 -4.38 15.38 -26.25
N ARG A 147 -3.21 16.04 -26.16
CA ARG A 147 -2.42 16.07 -24.93
C ARG A 147 -1.78 17.43 -24.70
N THR A 148 -1.67 17.81 -23.44
CA THR A 148 -0.92 19.00 -23.01
C THR A 148 -0.19 18.72 -21.70
N SER A 149 0.76 19.58 -21.35
CA SER A 149 1.52 19.44 -20.12
C SER A 149 1.82 20.78 -19.47
N TYR A 150 1.99 20.73 -18.16
CA TYR A 150 2.34 21.86 -17.33
C TYR A 150 3.41 21.45 -16.33
N HIS A 151 4.22 22.43 -15.96
CA HIS A 151 5.26 22.30 -14.95
C HIS A 151 5.01 23.31 -13.82
N GLY A 152 5.31 22.91 -12.58
CA GLY A 152 5.10 23.78 -11.42
C GLY A 152 6.19 24.84 -11.30
N THR A 153 5.78 26.02 -10.83
CA THR A 153 6.66 27.20 -10.68
C THR A 153 7.00 27.53 -9.22
N GLY A 154 6.50 26.74 -8.27
CA GLY A 154 6.49 27.05 -6.84
C GLY A 154 5.24 27.83 -6.38
N SER A 155 4.40 28.29 -7.30
CA SER A 155 3.15 29.01 -6.97
C SER A 155 1.97 28.61 -7.85
N ALA A 156 2.21 28.30 -9.12
CA ALA A 156 1.19 27.93 -10.09
C ALA A 156 1.69 26.94 -11.13
N TRP A 157 0.77 26.44 -11.95
CA TRP A 157 1.07 25.68 -13.17
C TRP A 157 1.43 26.62 -14.31
N GLN A 158 2.53 26.33 -15.00
CA GLN A 158 2.93 26.98 -16.23
C GLN A 158 2.87 25.97 -17.38
N ALA A 159 2.25 26.34 -18.50
CA ALA A 159 2.24 25.50 -19.69
C ALA A 159 3.68 25.28 -20.19
N GLU A 160 4.05 24.02 -20.36
CA GLU A 160 5.39 23.63 -20.80
C GLU A 160 5.29 22.31 -21.58
N ALA A 161 6.03 22.18 -22.69
CA ALA A 161 6.03 20.98 -23.52
C ALA A 161 6.90 19.88 -22.92
N VAL A 162 6.42 19.22 -21.87
CA VAL A 162 7.03 18.02 -21.27
C VAL A 162 6.71 16.83 -22.19
N PRO A 163 7.69 16.15 -22.79
CA PRO A 163 7.37 15.08 -23.74
C PRO A 163 6.76 13.85 -23.05
N PHE A 164 5.56 13.45 -23.47
CA PHE A 164 4.91 12.18 -23.11
C PHE A 164 4.03 11.71 -24.26
N SER A 165 3.59 10.44 -24.24
CA SER A 165 2.66 9.90 -25.23
C SER A 165 1.37 9.40 -24.59
N THR A 166 0.29 9.42 -25.37
CA THR A 166 -1.06 9.04 -24.92
C THR A 166 -1.70 8.17 -25.98
N ILE A 167 -1.87 6.88 -25.73
CA ILE A 167 -2.71 6.05 -26.60
C ILE A 167 -4.10 6.02 -25.97
N SER A 168 -5.10 6.59 -26.64
CA SER A 168 -6.48 6.55 -26.14
C SER A 168 -7.41 5.95 -27.18
N GLY A 169 -8.63 5.64 -26.76
CA GLY A 169 -9.68 5.18 -27.65
C GLY A 169 -10.95 4.78 -26.90
N SER A 170 -12.06 4.83 -27.63
CA SER A 170 -13.28 4.15 -27.21
C SER A 170 -13.02 2.64 -27.12
N ILE A 171 -13.43 2.04 -26.02
CA ILE A 171 -13.53 0.57 -25.93
C ILE A 171 -14.91 0.16 -26.49
N ASN A 172 -15.94 1.00 -26.29
CA ASN A 172 -17.29 0.90 -26.85
C ASN A 172 -18.13 2.19 -26.58
N GLU A 173 -19.46 2.10 -26.71
CA GLU A 173 -20.43 3.16 -26.38
C GLU A 173 -20.48 3.57 -24.88
N HIS A 174 -19.86 2.79 -23.98
CA HIS A 174 -20.03 2.90 -22.52
C HIS A 174 -18.71 2.81 -21.73
N GLY A 175 -17.62 3.23 -22.37
CA GLY A 175 -16.31 3.26 -21.74
C GLY A 175 -15.19 3.54 -22.72
N TRP A 176 -14.09 4.02 -22.16
CA TRP A 176 -12.90 4.39 -22.91
C TRP A 176 -11.65 4.10 -22.09
N SER A 177 -10.50 4.18 -22.75
CA SER A 177 -9.21 4.03 -22.08
C SER A 177 -8.20 5.04 -22.58
N ILE A 178 -7.24 5.33 -21.72
CA ILE A 178 -6.07 6.13 -22.04
C ILE A 178 -4.83 5.54 -21.36
N PHE A 179 -3.77 5.39 -22.15
CA PHE A 179 -2.47 4.87 -21.73
C PHE A 179 -1.45 5.98 -21.85
N LEU A 180 -1.01 6.51 -20.71
CA LEU A 180 0.02 7.52 -20.63
C LEU A 180 1.39 6.86 -20.46
N ARG A 181 2.36 7.33 -21.22
CA ARG A 181 3.77 6.94 -21.10
C ARG A 181 4.63 8.19 -21.01
N ALA A 182 5.29 8.35 -19.87
CA ALA A 182 6.19 9.47 -19.60
C ALA A 182 7.64 8.96 -19.51
N PRO A 183 8.53 9.33 -20.45
CA PRO A 183 9.95 9.06 -20.31
C PRO A 183 10.53 9.75 -19.07
N PHE A 184 11.40 9.06 -18.31
CA PHE A 184 12.08 9.67 -17.16
C PHE A 184 12.93 10.88 -17.54
N ALA A 185 13.52 10.86 -18.74
CA ALA A 185 14.25 12.00 -19.30
C ALA A 185 13.38 13.26 -19.41
N SER A 186 12.11 13.11 -19.81
CA SER A 186 11.13 14.20 -19.85
C SER A 186 10.79 14.75 -18.46
N LEU A 187 10.89 13.89 -17.44
CA LEU A 187 10.69 14.25 -16.03
C LEU A 187 12.01 14.67 -15.36
N GLY A 188 13.02 15.05 -16.14
CA GLY A 188 14.30 15.57 -15.67
C GLY A 188 15.19 14.54 -14.98
N LEU A 189 15.12 13.27 -15.35
CA LEU A 189 15.89 12.17 -14.77
C LEU A 189 16.58 11.34 -15.84
N SER A 190 17.78 10.82 -15.56
CA SER A 190 18.51 9.95 -16.49
C SER A 190 17.99 8.51 -16.57
N GLY A 191 17.06 8.14 -15.69
CA GLY A 191 16.50 6.79 -15.54
C GLY A 191 15.45 6.76 -14.44
N PRO A 192 14.92 5.57 -14.08
CA PRO A 192 13.95 5.46 -13.01
C PRO A 192 14.56 5.87 -11.67
N PRO A 193 13.74 6.35 -10.72
CA PRO A 193 14.15 6.49 -9.34
C PRO A 193 14.65 5.17 -8.74
N ALA A 194 15.48 5.26 -7.70
CA ALA A 194 15.90 4.09 -6.95
C ALA A 194 14.68 3.37 -6.33
N PRO A 195 14.68 2.04 -6.23
CA PRO A 195 13.64 1.31 -5.50
C PRO A 195 13.46 1.87 -4.08
N GLY A 196 12.22 2.02 -3.64
CA GLY A 196 11.87 2.66 -2.38
C GLY A 196 11.59 4.17 -2.47
N THR A 197 11.90 4.81 -3.60
CA THR A 197 11.59 6.24 -3.77
C THR A 197 10.09 6.49 -3.76
N ILE A 198 9.66 7.59 -3.14
CA ILE A 198 8.26 8.02 -3.08
C ILE A 198 8.09 9.32 -3.87
N TRP A 199 7.13 9.33 -4.79
CA TRP A 199 6.62 10.52 -5.47
C TRP A 199 5.20 10.83 -5.00
N GLY A 200 4.78 12.08 -5.17
CA GLY A 200 3.36 12.45 -5.14
C GLY A 200 2.69 12.00 -6.43
N LEU A 201 1.51 11.39 -6.32
CA LEU A 201 0.68 10.96 -7.45
C LEU A 201 -0.76 11.38 -7.21
N ALA A 202 -1.39 11.95 -8.23
CA ALA A 202 -2.82 12.26 -8.18
C ALA A 202 -3.45 12.16 -9.57
N LEU A 203 -4.74 11.84 -9.62
CA LEU A 203 -5.51 11.74 -10.87
C LEU A 203 -6.81 12.52 -10.76
N GLN A 204 -7.13 13.28 -11.81
CA GLN A 204 -8.46 13.81 -12.05
C GLN A 204 -9.02 13.18 -13.32
N LEU A 205 -10.19 12.57 -13.22
CA LEU A 205 -10.99 12.09 -14.33
C LEU A 205 -12.05 13.13 -14.64
N HIS A 206 -11.92 13.77 -15.80
CA HIS A 206 -12.84 14.76 -16.33
C HIS A 206 -13.90 14.07 -17.18
N ASP A 207 -15.09 14.68 -17.22
CA ASP A 207 -16.29 14.04 -17.75
C ASP A 207 -17.16 15.08 -18.46
N ARG A 208 -17.70 14.70 -19.63
CA ARG A 208 -18.63 15.52 -20.40
C ARG A 208 -19.69 14.66 -21.08
N ASP A 209 -20.93 14.83 -20.64
CA ASP A 209 -22.06 14.06 -21.19
C ASP A 209 -22.82 14.75 -22.35
N ASP A 210 -22.56 16.03 -22.65
CA ASP A 210 -23.32 16.76 -23.65
C ASP A 210 -22.57 17.90 -24.37
N ALA A 211 -23.13 18.33 -25.51
CA ALA A 211 -22.56 19.41 -26.31
C ALA A 211 -22.61 20.78 -25.59
N ALA A 212 -23.57 21.00 -24.68
CA ALA A 212 -23.70 22.25 -23.93
C ALA A 212 -22.63 22.40 -22.84
N GLY A 213 -22.01 21.30 -22.42
CA GLY A 213 -20.99 21.26 -21.39
C GLY A 213 -21.58 21.41 -20.00
N THR A 214 -22.68 20.71 -19.72
CA THR A 214 -23.22 20.64 -18.36
C THR A 214 -22.10 20.26 -17.39
N ALA A 215 -21.93 21.07 -16.33
CA ALA A 215 -20.82 20.90 -15.42
C ALA A 215 -20.97 19.60 -14.62
N ILE A 216 -20.01 18.69 -14.77
CA ILE A 216 -19.91 17.44 -14.01
C ILE A 216 -18.63 17.51 -13.16
N PRO A 217 -18.70 17.31 -11.83
CA PRO A 217 -17.51 17.29 -11.00
C PRO A 217 -16.58 16.13 -11.37
N ALA A 218 -15.32 16.46 -11.66
CA ALA A 218 -14.28 15.47 -11.90
C ALA A 218 -14.15 14.48 -10.74
N LYS A 219 -13.84 13.21 -11.06
CA LYS A 219 -13.48 12.22 -10.03
C LYS A 219 -12.02 12.34 -9.67
N LEU A 220 -11.74 12.20 -8.38
CA LEU A 220 -10.44 12.51 -7.80
C LEU A 220 -9.83 11.26 -7.16
N TRP A 221 -8.53 11.07 -7.37
CA TRP A 221 -7.70 10.18 -6.58
C TRP A 221 -6.43 10.89 -6.10
N PRO A 222 -6.13 10.91 -4.79
CA PRO A 222 -7.04 10.60 -3.68
C PRO A 222 -8.29 11.51 -3.66
N GLU A 223 -9.33 11.14 -2.92
CA GLU A 223 -10.66 11.76 -2.97
C GLU A 223 -10.67 13.23 -2.55
N ASN A 224 -9.73 13.62 -1.69
CA ASN A 224 -9.58 14.99 -1.18
C ASN A 224 -8.41 15.74 -1.83
N MET A 225 -7.85 15.20 -2.91
CA MET A 225 -6.72 15.82 -3.58
C MET A 225 -7.13 17.19 -4.16
N THR A 226 -6.17 18.10 -4.20
CA THR A 226 -6.30 19.34 -4.96
C THR A 226 -5.12 19.43 -5.92
N GLY A 227 -5.39 19.72 -7.20
CA GLY A 227 -4.35 19.81 -8.23
C GLY A 227 -3.32 20.92 -7.98
N MET A 228 -3.59 21.85 -7.06
CA MET A 228 -2.69 22.93 -6.66
C MET A 228 -1.90 22.64 -5.39
N GLN A 229 -2.18 21.57 -4.63
CA GLN A 229 -1.49 21.33 -3.35
C GLN A 229 -0.94 19.89 -3.32
N PRO A 230 0.32 19.67 -3.71
CA PRO A 230 0.88 18.33 -3.76
C PRO A 230 0.93 17.58 -2.41
N ALA A 231 0.84 18.28 -1.28
CA ALA A 231 0.64 17.67 0.04
C ALA A 231 -0.66 16.85 0.18
N THR A 232 -1.66 17.11 -0.67
CA THR A 232 -2.94 16.39 -0.69
C THR A 232 -2.94 15.17 -1.62
N TRP A 233 -1.85 14.94 -2.35
CA TRP A 233 -1.76 13.86 -3.32
C TRP A 233 -1.46 12.52 -2.63
N GLY A 234 -1.70 11.42 -3.35
CA GLY A 234 -1.31 10.08 -2.93
C GLY A 234 0.17 9.86 -3.15
N GLN A 235 0.63 8.65 -2.84
CA GLN A 235 2.02 8.24 -3.00
C GLN A 235 2.17 7.26 -4.16
N LEU A 236 3.12 7.52 -5.04
CA LEU A 236 3.70 6.53 -5.95
C LEU A 236 5.01 6.05 -5.34
N HIS A 237 5.06 4.79 -4.94
CA HIS A 237 6.25 4.13 -4.43
C HIS A 237 6.85 3.23 -5.53
N PHE A 238 8.15 3.40 -5.81
CA PHE A 238 8.85 2.63 -6.83
C PHE A 238 9.32 1.30 -6.26
N GLY A 239 8.69 0.20 -6.70
CA GLY A 239 8.95 -1.16 -6.22
C GLY A 239 7.84 -1.68 -5.30
N LEU A 240 7.82 -3.00 -5.12
CA LEU A 240 6.90 -3.67 -4.20
C LEU A 240 7.40 -3.55 -2.75
N PRO A 241 6.49 -3.49 -1.77
CA PRO A 241 6.89 -3.39 -0.38
C PRO A 241 7.48 -4.72 0.10
N THR A 242 8.54 -4.64 0.90
CA THR A 242 9.14 -5.81 1.56
C THR A 242 8.89 -5.76 3.07
N TYR A 243 8.98 -6.92 3.71
CA TYR A 243 8.92 -7.04 5.15
C TYR A 243 10.17 -7.73 5.66
N THR A 244 10.85 -7.11 6.61
CA THR A 244 11.87 -7.77 7.42
C THR A 244 11.33 -7.83 8.84
N PRO A 245 11.04 -9.02 9.36
CA PRO A 245 10.53 -9.17 10.71
C PRO A 245 11.50 -8.56 11.73
N PRO A 246 10.99 -7.90 12.78
CA PRO A 246 11.86 -7.45 13.86
C PRO A 246 12.49 -8.64 14.58
N PRO A 247 13.70 -8.47 15.15
CA PRO A 247 14.35 -9.49 15.96
C PRO A 247 13.40 -10.03 17.02
N SER A 248 13.22 -11.35 17.06
CA SER A 248 12.31 -12.01 17.99
C SER A 248 12.66 -13.48 18.16
N GLN A 249 12.31 -14.04 19.32
CA GLN A 249 12.31 -15.49 19.52
C GLN A 249 11.03 -16.11 18.98
N PRO A 250 11.05 -17.35 18.46
CA PRO A 250 9.83 -18.06 18.08
C PRO A 250 8.84 -18.09 19.24
N GLY A 251 7.67 -17.51 19.03
CA GLY A 251 6.60 -17.45 20.01
C GLY A 251 5.56 -18.54 19.69
N GLY A 252 4.59 -18.18 18.85
CA GLY A 252 3.52 -19.10 18.48
C GLY A 252 2.83 -18.74 17.17
N THR A 253 1.82 -19.53 16.86
CA THR A 253 0.99 -19.36 15.67
C THR A 253 -0.45 -19.15 16.07
N VAL A 254 -1.10 -18.15 15.47
CA VAL A 254 -2.53 -17.88 15.60
C VAL A 254 -3.18 -18.09 14.23
N THR A 255 -4.32 -18.80 14.21
CA THR A 255 -5.15 -18.98 13.02
C THR A 255 -6.47 -18.26 13.23
N ILE A 256 -6.79 -17.33 12.33
CA ILE A 256 -8.01 -16.53 12.36
C ILE A 256 -8.85 -16.95 11.15
N ARG A 257 -10.06 -17.43 11.41
CA ARG A 257 -11.02 -17.90 10.40
C ARG A 257 -12.43 -17.77 10.97
N GLN A 258 -13.41 -17.45 10.13
CA GLN A 258 -14.79 -17.25 10.56
C GLN A 258 -15.31 -18.42 11.43
N GLY A 259 -15.77 -18.09 12.64
CA GLY A 259 -16.30 -19.03 13.65
C GLY A 259 -15.24 -19.83 14.43
N LEU A 260 -13.98 -19.87 13.99
CA LEU A 260 -12.92 -20.55 14.72
C LEU A 260 -12.53 -19.75 15.96
N ASN A 261 -12.60 -20.36 17.14
CA ASN A 261 -12.33 -19.71 18.43
C ASN A 261 -13.14 -18.41 18.65
N GLY A 262 -14.35 -18.32 18.07
CA GLY A 262 -15.21 -17.14 18.16
C GLY A 262 -14.78 -15.96 17.28
N ALA A 263 -13.82 -16.14 16.37
CA ALA A 263 -13.42 -15.08 15.45
C ALA A 263 -14.58 -14.70 14.50
N ASN A 264 -14.80 -13.40 14.33
CA ASN A 264 -15.71 -12.83 13.33
C ASN A 264 -14.89 -12.25 12.18
N VAL A 265 -14.98 -12.84 11.00
CA VAL A 265 -14.26 -12.47 9.77
C VAL A 265 -15.30 -12.14 8.70
N PRO A 266 -15.92 -10.94 8.74
CA PRO A 266 -16.87 -10.56 7.71
C PRO A 266 -16.15 -10.46 6.36
N ASP A 267 -16.85 -10.85 5.30
CA ASP A 267 -16.36 -10.80 3.93
C ASP A 267 -17.48 -10.44 2.95
N ALA A 268 -17.15 -9.88 1.79
CA ALA A 268 -18.14 -9.51 0.79
C ALA A 268 -17.56 -9.47 -0.62
N GLY A 269 -18.25 -10.08 -1.57
CA GLY A 269 -18.07 -9.81 -3.00
C GLY A 269 -18.83 -8.57 -3.44
N VAL A 270 -18.21 -7.71 -4.24
CA VAL A 270 -18.88 -6.56 -4.87
C VAL A 270 -18.68 -6.57 -6.38
N GLY A 271 -19.71 -6.16 -7.13
CA GLY A 271 -19.73 -6.25 -8.59
C GLY A 271 -20.39 -7.56 -9.06
N GLY A 272 -19.77 -8.30 -9.97
CA GLY A 272 -20.28 -9.59 -10.46
C GLY A 272 -20.21 -10.72 -9.42
N THR A 273 -21.17 -11.65 -9.45
CA THR A 273 -21.21 -12.82 -8.54
C THR A 273 -21.33 -14.14 -9.27
N ILE A 274 -21.01 -15.25 -8.61
CA ILE A 274 -20.97 -16.61 -9.19
C ILE A 274 -22.30 -17.03 -9.85
N GLY A 275 -23.44 -16.53 -9.39
CA GLY A 275 -24.76 -16.80 -9.98
C GLY A 275 -25.27 -15.73 -10.97
N TYR A 276 -24.64 -14.55 -10.99
CA TYR A 276 -25.03 -13.43 -11.85
C TYR A 276 -23.79 -12.59 -12.17
N LEU A 277 -22.85 -13.23 -12.90
CA LEU A 277 -21.49 -12.70 -13.10
C LEU A 277 -21.50 -11.39 -13.87
N CYS A 278 -22.43 -11.22 -14.81
CA CYS A 278 -22.49 -10.05 -15.68
C CYS A 278 -23.95 -9.73 -16.04
N PRO A 279 -24.56 -8.64 -15.54
CA PRO A 279 -25.90 -8.24 -15.95
C PRO A 279 -26.00 -7.87 -17.43
N HIS A 280 -27.17 -8.12 -18.03
CA HIS A 280 -27.49 -7.67 -19.38
C HIS A 280 -27.68 -6.13 -19.44
N TRP A 281 -26.98 -5.47 -20.39
CA TRP A 281 -27.15 -4.15 -21.04
C TRP A 281 -27.53 -2.88 -20.21
N SER A 282 -27.32 -1.73 -20.86
CA SER A 282 -26.94 -0.39 -20.35
C SER A 282 -27.79 0.27 -19.27
N THR A 283 -29.08 -0.05 -19.12
CA THR A 283 -29.89 0.55 -18.04
C THR A 283 -29.60 -0.09 -16.69
N SER A 284 -29.24 -1.37 -16.63
CA SER A 284 -28.97 -2.04 -15.35
C SER A 284 -27.58 -1.70 -14.82
N LEU A 285 -26.58 -1.55 -15.68
CA LEU A 285 -25.21 -1.23 -15.30
C LEU A 285 -25.13 0.09 -14.51
N PHE A 286 -25.57 1.18 -15.13
CA PHE A 286 -25.45 2.52 -14.55
C PHE A 286 -26.55 2.87 -13.53
N ASN A 287 -27.59 2.05 -13.35
CA ASN A 287 -28.66 2.34 -12.38
C ASN A 287 -28.79 1.31 -11.24
N GLN A 288 -28.28 0.08 -11.40
CA GLN A 288 -28.50 -1.01 -10.44
C GLN A 288 -27.22 -1.71 -10.04
N TRP A 289 -26.38 -2.15 -11.00
CA TRP A 289 -25.25 -3.04 -10.77
C TRP A 289 -24.28 -2.52 -9.70
N GLY A 290 -23.88 -1.24 -9.79
CA GLY A 290 -22.95 -0.64 -8.83
C GLY A 290 -23.46 -0.60 -7.39
N ASN A 291 -24.76 -0.79 -7.18
CA ASN A 291 -25.43 -0.76 -5.88
C ASN A 291 -25.95 -2.14 -5.42
N GLN A 292 -25.60 -3.22 -6.12
CA GLN A 292 -25.94 -4.58 -5.68
C GLN A 292 -25.07 -5.01 -4.49
N ASN A 293 -25.68 -5.76 -3.58
CA ASN A 293 -25.05 -6.35 -2.40
C ASN A 293 -25.31 -7.86 -2.39
N PHE A 294 -24.32 -8.63 -1.93
CA PHE A 294 -24.35 -10.09 -1.97
C PHE A 294 -23.86 -10.69 -0.65
N ALA A 295 -24.22 -10.06 0.48
CA ALA A 295 -23.94 -10.59 1.81
C ALA A 295 -24.48 -12.01 1.98
N GLY A 296 -23.78 -12.85 2.75
CA GLY A 296 -24.17 -14.24 2.98
C GLY A 296 -23.88 -15.19 1.82
N ALA A 297 -23.24 -14.73 0.73
CA ALA A 297 -22.92 -15.59 -0.40
C ALA A 297 -21.79 -16.56 -0.04
N ILE A 298 -21.97 -17.86 -0.28
CA ILE A 298 -20.98 -18.91 0.04
C ILE A 298 -19.77 -18.97 -0.93
N GLY A 299 -19.82 -18.19 -2.01
CA GLY A 299 -18.75 -18.12 -3.00
C GLY A 299 -18.65 -16.74 -3.64
N VAL A 300 -17.41 -16.34 -3.95
CA VAL A 300 -17.08 -15.04 -4.54
C VAL A 300 -16.27 -15.19 -5.83
N ASN A 301 -16.49 -14.28 -6.78
CA ASN A 301 -15.66 -14.12 -7.97
C ASN A 301 -14.62 -13.02 -7.72
N VAL A 302 -13.40 -13.20 -8.21
CA VAL A 302 -12.40 -12.13 -8.32
C VAL A 302 -12.03 -12.05 -9.79
N GLN A 303 -12.36 -10.93 -10.44
CA GLN A 303 -12.25 -10.82 -11.90
C GLN A 303 -12.05 -9.39 -12.37
N ASN A 304 -11.12 -9.21 -13.31
CA ASN A 304 -10.93 -7.97 -14.06
C ASN A 304 -10.68 -8.29 -15.54
N GLN A 305 -11.07 -7.39 -16.44
CA GLN A 305 -10.83 -7.50 -17.87
C GLN A 305 -10.65 -6.12 -18.50
N LEU A 306 -9.91 -6.04 -19.61
CA LEU A 306 -9.73 -4.77 -20.32
C LEU A 306 -10.99 -4.37 -21.10
N ASN A 307 -11.77 -5.35 -21.55
CA ASN A 307 -12.99 -5.09 -22.30
C ASN A 307 -14.14 -4.73 -21.37
N ILE A 308 -14.23 -3.44 -21.03
CA ILE A 308 -15.32 -2.86 -20.23
C ILE A 308 -16.70 -3.09 -20.88
N ALA A 309 -16.72 -3.29 -22.21
CA ALA A 309 -17.93 -3.52 -22.99
C ALA A 309 -18.54 -4.91 -22.83
N ASP A 310 -17.73 -5.92 -22.50
CA ASP A 310 -18.13 -7.32 -22.55
C ASP A 310 -18.79 -7.76 -21.25
N TRP A 311 -19.88 -7.07 -20.94
CA TRP A 311 -20.72 -7.23 -19.75
C TRP A 311 -19.88 -6.92 -18.49
N PRO A 312 -20.39 -6.19 -17.50
CA PRO A 312 -19.57 -5.75 -16.37
C PRO A 312 -19.28 -6.93 -15.43
N CYS A 313 -18.38 -7.82 -15.84
CA CYS A 313 -17.94 -9.02 -15.14
C CYS A 313 -16.81 -8.72 -14.15
N PHE A 314 -16.80 -7.52 -13.59
CA PHE A 314 -15.76 -7.07 -12.68
C PHE A 314 -16.19 -7.41 -11.26
N SER A 315 -15.30 -8.00 -10.48
CA SER A 315 -15.62 -8.37 -9.11
C SER A 315 -14.42 -8.24 -8.19
N LYS A 316 -14.66 -7.62 -7.03
CA LYS A 316 -13.68 -7.46 -5.95
C LYS A 316 -14.16 -8.19 -4.71
N TYR A 317 -13.22 -8.62 -3.89
CA TYR A 317 -13.51 -9.32 -2.66
C TYR A 317 -12.93 -8.58 -1.46
N TYR A 318 -13.77 -8.28 -0.48
CA TYR A 318 -13.41 -7.56 0.75
C TYR A 318 -13.40 -8.51 1.94
N LEU A 319 -12.40 -8.36 2.81
CA LEU A 319 -12.18 -9.22 3.98
C LEU A 319 -11.72 -8.37 5.17
N THR A 320 -12.23 -8.67 6.36
CA THR A 320 -11.72 -8.08 7.61
C THR A 320 -11.33 -9.16 8.60
N PHE A 321 -10.06 -9.19 9.02
CA PHE A 321 -9.57 -10.09 10.06
C PHE A 321 -9.36 -9.34 11.38
N PRO A 322 -9.96 -9.80 12.49
CA PRO A 322 -9.69 -9.25 13.80
C PRO A 322 -8.31 -9.72 14.29
N LEU A 323 -7.42 -8.79 14.62
CA LEU A 323 -6.06 -9.09 15.07
C LEU A 323 -5.90 -9.18 16.60
N ASN A 324 -6.97 -8.91 17.36
CA ASN A 324 -6.97 -8.97 18.83
C ASN A 324 -6.77 -10.38 19.41
N ILE A 325 -6.81 -11.42 18.57
CA ILE A 325 -6.50 -12.81 18.95
C ILE A 325 -4.98 -13.03 19.01
N VAL A 326 -4.19 -12.23 18.30
CA VAL A 326 -2.73 -12.23 18.45
C VAL A 326 -2.40 -11.61 19.81
N PRO A 327 -1.61 -12.26 20.69
CA PRO A 327 -1.26 -11.70 21.99
C PRO A 327 -0.63 -10.33 21.84
N ILE A 328 -0.86 -9.40 22.77
CA ILE A 328 -0.35 -8.01 22.70
C ILE A 328 1.18 -7.98 22.88
N GLY A 329 1.86 -7.01 22.23
CA GLY A 329 3.30 -6.76 22.38
C GLY A 329 4.21 -7.73 21.62
N LYS A 330 3.66 -8.53 20.69
CA LYS A 330 4.42 -9.52 19.94
C LYS A 330 4.99 -8.96 18.64
N ALA A 331 6.13 -9.52 18.24
CA ALA A 331 6.71 -9.30 16.93
C ALA A 331 5.99 -10.16 15.90
N ILE A 332 5.45 -9.58 14.82
CA ILE A 332 4.92 -10.38 13.72
C ILE A 332 6.09 -10.94 12.91
N GLN A 333 6.24 -12.27 12.87
CA GLN A 333 7.31 -12.93 12.11
C GLN A 333 6.87 -13.20 10.68
N SER A 334 5.67 -13.72 10.50
CA SER A 334 5.06 -13.88 9.18
C SER A 334 3.55 -13.90 9.28
N ALA A 335 2.87 -13.58 8.18
CA ALA A 335 1.44 -13.77 8.07
C ALA A 335 1.05 -14.20 6.66
N THR A 336 0.17 -15.20 6.58
CA THR A 336 -0.29 -15.77 5.30
C THR A 336 -1.80 -15.78 5.25
N LEU A 337 -2.37 -15.13 4.24
CA LEU A 337 -3.76 -15.32 3.85
C LEU A 337 -3.86 -16.55 2.96
N THR A 338 -4.78 -17.46 3.27
CA THR A 338 -5.14 -18.60 2.44
C THR A 338 -6.59 -18.48 1.99
N LEU A 339 -6.81 -18.49 0.68
CA LEU A 339 -8.12 -18.58 0.04
C LEU A 339 -8.22 -19.91 -0.73
N HIS A 340 -9.38 -20.56 -0.73
CA HIS A 340 -9.56 -21.81 -1.46
C HIS A 340 -10.28 -21.56 -2.79
N GLN A 341 -9.58 -21.81 -3.89
CA GLN A 341 -10.13 -21.74 -5.23
C GLN A 341 -10.81 -23.06 -5.58
N TRP A 342 -12.04 -22.96 -6.05
CA TRP A 342 -12.84 -24.12 -6.46
C TRP A 342 -13.23 -24.09 -7.94
N GLY A 343 -13.02 -22.96 -8.64
CA GLY A 343 -13.33 -22.87 -10.05
C GLY A 343 -12.91 -21.54 -10.69
N GLY A 344 -13.51 -21.24 -11.82
CA GLY A 344 -13.34 -19.97 -12.52
C GLY A 344 -14.23 -19.85 -13.75
N SER A 345 -14.18 -18.68 -14.38
CA SER A 345 -14.90 -18.36 -15.62
C SER A 345 -14.32 -19.18 -16.78
N ASP A 346 -15.16 -19.92 -17.51
CA ASP A 346 -14.81 -20.83 -18.62
C ASP A 346 -13.39 -21.42 -18.53
N PRO A 347 -13.18 -22.46 -17.70
CA PRO A 347 -11.86 -23.03 -17.46
C PRO A 347 -11.15 -23.55 -18.71
N THR A 348 -11.88 -23.82 -19.80
CA THR A 348 -11.29 -24.28 -21.07
C THR A 348 -10.55 -23.17 -21.82
N ARG A 349 -10.84 -21.91 -21.49
CA ARG A 349 -10.25 -20.71 -22.10
C ARG A 349 -9.45 -19.86 -21.11
N ALA A 350 -9.70 -20.04 -19.82
CA ALA A 350 -9.03 -19.33 -18.75
C ALA A 350 -7.51 -19.50 -18.81
N GLN A 351 -6.79 -18.48 -18.34
CA GLN A 351 -5.36 -18.52 -18.11
C GLN A 351 -5.07 -18.27 -16.63
N PRO A 352 -3.85 -18.60 -16.15
CA PRO A 352 -3.40 -18.10 -14.87
C PRO A 352 -3.43 -16.58 -14.84
N SER A 353 -3.77 -16.01 -13.69
CA SER A 353 -3.92 -14.56 -13.55
C SER A 353 -3.31 -14.07 -12.25
N LEU A 354 -2.76 -12.86 -12.27
CA LEU A 354 -2.18 -12.25 -11.10
C LEU A 354 -3.28 -11.61 -10.24
N ILE A 355 -3.46 -12.13 -9.03
CA ILE A 355 -4.34 -11.52 -8.02
C ILE A 355 -3.48 -10.66 -7.09
N GLN A 356 -3.92 -9.41 -6.88
CA GLN A 356 -3.33 -8.48 -5.93
C GLN A 356 -4.20 -8.38 -4.68
N VAL A 357 -3.54 -8.27 -3.54
CA VAL A 357 -4.16 -7.99 -2.24
C VAL A 357 -3.79 -6.58 -1.84
N LEU A 358 -4.80 -5.78 -1.53
CA LEU A 358 -4.71 -4.38 -1.16
C LEU A 358 -5.26 -4.20 0.24
N THR A 359 -4.66 -3.31 1.03
CA THR A 359 -5.27 -2.85 2.29
C THR A 359 -6.33 -1.80 1.99
N VAL A 360 -7.32 -1.68 2.88
CA VAL A 360 -8.27 -0.56 2.92
C VAL A 360 -8.32 -0.01 4.35
N ALA A 361 -8.59 1.29 4.50
CA ALA A 361 -8.52 1.91 5.82
C ALA A 361 -9.89 1.97 6.49
N GLU A 362 -10.91 2.30 5.71
CA GLU A 362 -12.28 2.50 6.14
C GLU A 362 -12.92 1.18 6.56
N ASP A 363 -13.78 1.27 7.56
CA ASP A 363 -14.64 0.15 7.93
C ASP A 363 -15.78 0.00 6.91
N TRP A 364 -16.33 -1.20 6.82
CA TRP A 364 -17.43 -1.52 5.92
C TRP A 364 -18.34 -2.57 6.55
N ILE A 365 -19.60 -2.57 6.14
CA ILE A 365 -20.61 -3.47 6.69
C ILE A 365 -21.11 -4.37 5.58
N GLU A 366 -21.01 -5.68 5.81
CA GLU A 366 -21.29 -6.73 4.83
C GLU A 366 -22.64 -6.58 4.12
N ASN A 367 -23.72 -6.28 4.86
CA ASN A 367 -25.07 -6.18 4.30
C ASN A 367 -25.39 -4.84 3.60
N THR A 368 -24.43 -3.92 3.52
CA THR A 368 -24.61 -2.62 2.84
C THR A 368 -23.50 -2.29 1.86
N ILE A 369 -22.39 -3.04 1.85
CA ILE A 369 -21.28 -2.80 0.93
C ILE A 369 -21.70 -3.11 -0.51
N THR A 370 -21.34 -2.23 -1.43
CA THR A 370 -21.60 -2.32 -2.86
C THR A 370 -20.36 -1.84 -3.61
N TRP A 371 -20.33 -2.01 -4.93
CA TRP A 371 -19.24 -1.47 -5.73
C TRP A 371 -19.05 0.05 -5.55
N ASN A 372 -20.16 0.79 -5.45
CA ASN A 372 -20.16 2.27 -5.39
C ASN A 372 -19.83 2.86 -4.01
N ASN A 373 -19.94 2.08 -2.93
CA ASN A 373 -19.65 2.54 -1.57
C ASN A 373 -18.51 1.78 -0.88
N ALA A 374 -17.94 0.76 -1.53
CA ALA A 374 -16.82 0.01 -0.98
C ALA A 374 -15.59 0.92 -0.76
N PRO A 375 -14.83 0.70 0.33
CA PRO A 375 -13.59 1.42 0.58
C PRO A 375 -12.62 1.35 -0.61
N LEU A 376 -11.99 2.47 -0.96
CA LEU A 376 -10.97 2.48 -1.99
C LEU A 376 -9.66 1.86 -1.47
N ALA A 377 -8.85 1.32 -2.38
CA ALA A 377 -7.55 0.78 -2.03
C ALA A 377 -6.66 1.82 -1.32
N LEU A 378 -6.11 1.44 -0.17
CA LEU A 378 -5.12 2.21 0.56
C LEU A 378 -3.71 1.93 0.02
N GLU A 379 -3.35 0.65 -0.10
CA GLU A 379 -2.04 0.22 -0.59
C GLU A 379 -2.08 -1.21 -1.14
N ASN A 380 -1.52 -1.46 -2.33
CA ASN A 380 -1.28 -2.83 -2.82
C ASN A 380 -0.08 -3.45 -2.10
N VAL A 381 -0.32 -4.52 -1.33
CA VAL A 381 0.65 -5.06 -0.35
C VAL A 381 1.16 -6.46 -0.67
N SER A 382 0.43 -7.23 -1.49
CA SER A 382 0.82 -8.59 -1.86
C SER A 382 0.23 -8.98 -3.21
N GLN A 383 0.76 -10.03 -3.81
CA GLN A 383 0.25 -10.59 -5.05
C GLN A 383 0.69 -12.03 -5.24
N ALA A 384 -0.11 -12.81 -5.96
CA ALA A 384 0.23 -14.17 -6.36
C ALA A 384 -0.45 -14.55 -7.68
N TRP A 385 0.23 -15.39 -8.47
CA TRP A 385 -0.38 -16.02 -9.63
C TRP A 385 -1.35 -17.12 -9.19
N VAL A 386 -2.58 -17.04 -9.69
CA VAL A 386 -3.64 -18.00 -9.43
C VAL A 386 -3.96 -18.74 -10.72
N GLY A 387 -3.81 -20.07 -10.68
CA GLY A 387 -4.06 -20.94 -11.83
C GLY A 387 -5.54 -21.18 -12.13
N VAL A 388 -5.79 -22.03 -13.12
CA VAL A 388 -7.12 -22.49 -13.52
C VAL A 388 -7.49 -23.75 -12.70
N VAL A 389 -8.77 -23.88 -12.35
CA VAL A 389 -9.34 -25.04 -11.65
C VAL A 389 -10.64 -25.42 -12.34
N ASP A 390 -10.78 -26.69 -12.73
CA ASP A 390 -11.94 -27.24 -13.45
C ASP A 390 -12.44 -28.59 -12.91
N ASP A 391 -11.73 -29.20 -11.95
CA ASP A 391 -11.96 -30.56 -11.45
C ASP A 391 -12.40 -30.62 -9.97
N CYS A 392 -12.63 -29.46 -9.35
CA CYS A 392 -12.99 -29.37 -7.93
C CYS A 392 -14.28 -30.14 -7.60
N GLY A 393 -14.19 -31.05 -6.64
CA GLY A 393 -15.32 -31.88 -6.18
C GLY A 393 -15.80 -32.92 -7.20
N ALA A 394 -15.18 -33.04 -8.38
CA ALA A 394 -15.52 -34.03 -9.37
C ALA A 394 -15.05 -35.44 -8.95
N PRO A 395 -15.72 -36.53 -9.38
CA PRO A 395 -15.24 -37.89 -9.13
C PRO A 395 -13.82 -38.10 -9.67
N GLY A 396 -12.87 -38.37 -8.78
CA GLY A 396 -11.44 -38.51 -9.13
C GLY A 396 -10.68 -37.19 -9.35
N GLY A 397 -11.34 -36.04 -9.16
CA GLY A 397 -10.73 -34.72 -9.17
C GLY A 397 -10.30 -34.23 -7.79
N THR A 398 -9.95 -32.95 -7.69
CA THR A 398 -9.48 -32.32 -6.46
C THR A 398 -10.60 -32.27 -5.39
N PRO A 399 -10.44 -32.89 -4.22
CA PRO A 399 -11.47 -32.87 -3.17
C PRO A 399 -11.59 -31.50 -2.51
N TRP A 400 -12.78 -31.18 -1.99
CA TRP A 400 -12.99 -29.99 -1.13
C TRP A 400 -12.01 -29.98 0.06
N PRO A 401 -11.43 -28.81 0.43
CA PRO A 401 -11.78 -27.45 0.01
C PRO A 401 -11.21 -27.02 -1.36
N CYS A 402 -10.66 -27.94 -2.16
CA CYS A 402 -10.03 -27.66 -3.44
C CYS A 402 -8.68 -26.95 -3.29
N VAL A 403 -8.30 -26.02 -4.17
CA VAL A 403 -6.90 -25.58 -4.28
C VAL A 403 -6.62 -24.38 -3.37
N PRO A 404 -5.74 -24.49 -2.35
CA PRO A 404 -5.36 -23.35 -1.54
C PRO A 404 -4.46 -22.38 -2.32
N ARG A 405 -4.77 -21.09 -2.24
CA ARG A 405 -3.99 -19.96 -2.78
C ARG A 405 -3.51 -19.10 -1.63
N GLN A 406 -2.21 -18.83 -1.60
CA GLN A 406 -1.56 -18.16 -0.48
C GLN A 406 -0.99 -16.80 -0.89
N PHE A 407 -1.16 -15.82 0.01
CA PHE A 407 -0.63 -14.46 -0.14
C PHE A 407 0.14 -14.08 1.12
N ASP A 408 1.34 -13.54 0.96
CA ASP A 408 2.14 -13.02 2.08
C ASP A 408 1.62 -11.66 2.50
N LEU A 409 1.05 -11.58 3.71
CA LEU A 409 0.52 -10.36 4.31
C LEU A 409 1.34 -9.91 5.52
N SER A 410 2.56 -10.40 5.68
CA SER A 410 3.40 -10.16 6.87
C SER A 410 3.52 -8.66 7.19
N ARG A 411 3.81 -7.83 6.17
CA ARG A 411 3.88 -6.36 6.33
C ARG A 411 2.55 -5.76 6.77
N ALA A 412 1.46 -6.11 6.10
CA ALA A 412 0.15 -5.51 6.33
C ALA A 412 -0.40 -5.89 7.71
N VAL A 413 -0.19 -7.14 8.14
CA VAL A 413 -0.52 -7.60 9.50
C VAL A 413 0.35 -6.90 10.53
N ALA A 414 1.66 -6.81 10.31
CA ALA A 414 2.55 -6.11 11.24
C ALA A 414 2.12 -4.65 11.47
N GLN A 415 1.76 -3.94 10.39
CA GLN A 415 1.28 -2.56 10.47
C GLN A 415 -0.06 -2.47 11.20
N ALA A 416 -1.08 -3.21 10.77
CA ALA A 416 -2.40 -3.17 11.39
C ALA A 416 -2.38 -3.59 12.86
N TYR A 417 -1.56 -4.60 13.21
CA TYR A 417 -1.36 -5.05 14.58
C TYR A 417 -0.68 -3.98 15.43
N ALA A 418 0.37 -3.32 14.93
CA ALA A 418 1.05 -2.22 15.63
C ALA A 418 0.13 -1.01 15.84
N ASP A 419 -0.80 -0.76 14.91
CA ASP A 419 -1.80 0.30 15.01
C ASP A 419 -3.01 -0.10 15.89
N GLY A 420 -3.10 -1.35 16.32
CA GLY A 420 -4.19 -1.87 17.15
C GLY A 420 -5.55 -1.93 16.42
N ILE A 421 -5.52 -2.07 15.09
CA ILE A 421 -6.71 -2.10 14.23
C ILE A 421 -6.88 -3.47 13.55
N PRO A 422 -8.09 -3.82 13.10
CA PRO A 422 -8.30 -4.99 12.24
C PRO A 422 -7.54 -4.88 10.93
N LEU A 423 -7.12 -6.02 10.37
CA LEU A 423 -6.63 -6.07 9.00
C LEU A 423 -7.81 -6.05 8.05
N ARG A 424 -7.95 -4.98 7.26
CA ARG A 424 -8.98 -4.87 6.21
C ARG A 424 -8.36 -4.93 4.84
N LEU A 425 -8.92 -5.76 3.96
CA LEU A 425 -8.38 -6.09 2.66
C LEU A 425 -9.43 -5.89 1.57
N ALA A 426 -8.94 -5.52 0.39
CA ALA A 426 -9.61 -5.68 -0.90
C ALA A 426 -8.73 -6.56 -1.79
N ILE A 427 -9.34 -7.48 -2.52
CA ILE A 427 -8.64 -8.44 -3.37
C ILE A 427 -9.17 -8.28 -4.78
N TYR A 428 -8.25 -8.12 -5.72
CA TYR A 428 -8.60 -7.85 -7.10
C TYR A 428 -7.60 -8.43 -8.09
N GLU A 429 -8.09 -8.83 -9.25
CA GLU A 429 -7.27 -9.37 -10.32
C GLU A 429 -6.70 -8.23 -11.19
N ALA A 430 -5.47 -8.44 -11.70
CA ALA A 430 -4.81 -7.48 -12.57
C ALA A 430 -4.98 -7.74 -14.08
N ASP A 431 -5.70 -8.80 -14.43
CA ASP A 431 -5.82 -9.32 -15.79
C ASP A 431 -6.55 -8.36 -16.74
N ARG A 432 -6.38 -8.63 -18.04
CA ARG A 432 -7.07 -7.99 -19.15
C ARG A 432 -7.93 -8.96 -19.97
N THR A 433 -7.67 -10.27 -19.84
CA THR A 433 -8.28 -11.30 -20.68
C THR A 433 -9.72 -11.61 -20.25
N LEU A 434 -10.55 -12.01 -21.21
CA LEU A 434 -11.85 -12.59 -20.91
C LEU A 434 -11.66 -13.97 -20.25
N HIS A 435 -12.67 -14.44 -19.53
CA HIS A 435 -12.65 -15.76 -18.84
C HIS A 435 -11.56 -15.87 -17.76
N SER A 436 -11.11 -14.75 -17.20
CA SER A 436 -10.09 -14.74 -16.14
C SER A 436 -10.66 -14.96 -14.74
N GLY A 437 -11.98 -14.82 -14.53
CA GLY A 437 -12.57 -14.86 -13.19
C GLY A 437 -12.19 -16.10 -12.37
N LYS A 438 -11.81 -15.88 -11.11
CA LYS A 438 -11.38 -16.93 -10.17
C LYS A 438 -12.41 -17.05 -9.04
N PHE A 439 -12.90 -18.26 -8.79
CA PHE A 439 -13.95 -18.48 -7.78
C PHE A 439 -13.37 -19.03 -6.48
N PHE A 440 -13.69 -18.37 -5.38
CA PHE A 440 -13.24 -18.71 -4.04
C PHE A 440 -14.41 -18.98 -3.10
N THR A 441 -14.18 -19.78 -2.07
CA THR A 441 -15.11 -19.92 -0.92
C THR A 441 -15.01 -18.71 0.00
N THR A 442 -16.13 -18.33 0.61
CA THR A 442 -16.27 -17.17 1.51
C THR A 442 -16.32 -17.57 2.99
N SER A 443 -16.42 -16.60 3.90
CA SER A 443 -16.63 -16.83 5.32
C SER A 443 -17.98 -17.49 5.63
N ASP A 444 -18.99 -17.29 4.78
CA ASP A 444 -20.32 -17.87 4.91
C ASP A 444 -20.41 -19.35 4.50
N GLU A 445 -19.34 -19.93 3.96
CA GLU A 445 -19.30 -21.33 3.58
C GLU A 445 -19.73 -22.23 4.76
N GLY A 446 -20.51 -23.28 4.48
CA GLY A 446 -21.10 -24.13 5.51
C GLY A 446 -20.06 -24.91 6.33
N ASN A 447 -20.44 -25.36 7.53
CA ASN A 447 -19.52 -26.06 8.44
C ASN A 447 -18.92 -27.34 7.85
N TRP A 448 -19.60 -27.96 6.87
CA TRP A 448 -19.09 -29.10 6.12
C TRP A 448 -17.78 -28.80 5.39
N ASN A 449 -17.55 -27.54 5.01
CA ASN A 449 -16.33 -27.03 4.37
C ASN A 449 -15.75 -25.83 5.14
N ALA A 450 -15.85 -25.82 6.47
CA ALA A 450 -15.30 -24.74 7.30
C ALA A 450 -13.80 -24.50 7.09
N VAL A 451 -13.06 -25.52 6.62
CA VAL A 451 -11.63 -25.40 6.28
C VAL A 451 -11.41 -24.54 5.04
N GLY A 452 -12.36 -24.49 4.11
CA GLY A 452 -12.32 -23.69 2.88
C GLY A 452 -12.37 -22.19 3.14
N ARG A 453 -13.03 -21.76 4.23
CA ARG A 453 -13.21 -20.34 4.57
C ARG A 453 -11.88 -19.56 4.58
N PRO A 454 -11.88 -18.27 4.21
CA PRO A 454 -10.70 -17.40 4.26
C PRO A 454 -9.99 -17.51 5.61
N THR A 455 -8.68 -17.75 5.56
CA THR A 455 -7.89 -18.02 6.75
C THR A 455 -6.66 -17.12 6.78
N LEU A 456 -6.46 -16.40 7.88
CA LEU A 456 -5.22 -15.70 8.18
C LEU A 456 -4.44 -16.48 9.23
N THR A 457 -3.24 -16.92 8.87
CA THR A 457 -2.30 -17.55 9.81
C THR A 457 -1.20 -16.54 10.14
N VAL A 458 -1.01 -16.23 11.42
CA VAL A 458 -0.01 -15.29 11.92
C VAL A 458 0.99 -16.03 12.79
N VAL A 459 2.25 -16.02 12.40
CA VAL A 459 3.37 -16.47 13.24
C VAL A 459 3.93 -15.25 13.95
N TRP A 460 4.01 -15.31 15.27
CA TRP A 460 4.49 -14.22 16.10
C TRP A 460 5.63 -14.70 17.01
N GLY A 461 6.45 -13.75 17.42
CA GLY A 461 7.57 -13.96 18.33
C GLY A 461 7.56 -13.03 19.52
N GLU A 462 8.35 -13.37 20.53
CA GLU A 462 8.67 -12.46 21.63
C GLU A 462 9.59 -11.36 21.10
N ALA A 463 9.15 -10.11 21.15
CA ALA A 463 9.90 -8.99 20.60
C ALA A 463 11.21 -8.79 21.38
N PHE A 464 12.33 -8.68 20.67
CA PHE A 464 13.64 -8.43 21.26
C PHE A 464 14.15 -7.03 20.89
N PRO A 465 14.84 -6.30 21.79
CA PRO A 465 15.31 -4.95 21.47
C PRO A 465 16.20 -4.92 20.22
N PRO A 466 15.92 -4.03 19.25
CA PRO A 466 16.75 -3.90 18.07
C PRO A 466 18.10 -3.28 18.43
N LEU A 467 19.18 -3.92 18.00
CA LEU A 467 20.53 -3.37 18.03
C LEU A 467 20.78 -2.53 16.77
N SER A 468 21.34 -1.34 16.95
CA SER A 468 21.83 -0.49 15.86
C SER A 468 23.33 -0.26 15.99
N LYS A 469 24.02 -0.13 14.86
CA LYS A 469 25.46 0.12 14.79
C LYS A 469 25.78 1.03 13.61
N LYS A 470 26.55 2.09 13.84
CA LYS A 470 26.93 3.07 12.80
C LYS A 470 28.42 3.41 12.87
N PRO A 471 29.15 3.40 11.75
CA PRO A 471 30.50 3.93 11.66
C PRO A 471 30.47 5.42 11.29
N GLN A 472 31.42 6.19 11.80
CA GLN A 472 31.68 7.56 11.38
C GLN A 472 33.19 7.85 11.36
N PRO A 473 33.78 8.24 10.21
CA PRO A 473 33.15 8.29 8.89
C PRO A 473 32.92 6.89 8.29
N VAL A 474 32.04 6.81 7.28
CA VAL A 474 31.73 5.55 6.54
C VAL A 474 32.83 5.21 5.50
N ALA A 475 33.63 6.20 5.09
CA ALA A 475 34.77 6.01 4.21
C ALA A 475 36.00 6.73 4.79
N VAL A 476 37.16 6.08 4.75
CA VAL A 476 38.39 6.58 5.35
C VAL A 476 39.61 6.03 4.61
N ASP A 477 40.69 6.80 4.55
CA ASP A 477 41.96 6.30 4.02
C ASP A 477 42.67 5.43 5.09
N SER A 478 43.55 4.53 4.65
CA SER A 478 44.36 3.69 5.55
C SER A 478 45.12 4.55 6.57
N GLY A 479 45.16 4.09 7.83
CA GLY A 479 45.70 4.85 8.97
C GLY A 479 44.73 5.87 9.58
N GLY A 480 43.58 6.14 8.95
CA GLY A 480 42.55 7.01 9.53
C GLY A 480 41.75 6.34 10.64
N SER A 481 41.03 7.15 11.43
CA SER A 481 40.21 6.67 12.54
C SER A 481 38.72 6.64 12.21
N VAL A 482 38.02 5.62 12.72
CA VAL A 482 36.57 5.46 12.63
C VAL A 482 36.01 5.26 14.03
N THR A 483 34.98 6.03 14.37
CA THR A 483 34.18 5.83 15.58
C THR A 483 32.97 4.96 15.26
N PHE A 484 32.79 3.88 16.00
CA PHE A 484 31.57 3.09 15.99
C PHE A 484 30.68 3.50 17.15
N THR A 485 29.39 3.70 16.88
CA THR A 485 28.35 3.93 17.88
C THR A 485 27.29 2.84 17.77
N LEU A 486 27.03 2.16 18.88
CA LEU A 486 26.02 1.12 19.03
C LEU A 486 24.93 1.60 19.99
N GLN A 487 23.66 1.36 19.64
CA GLN A 487 22.51 1.74 20.46
C GLN A 487 21.43 0.67 20.47
N TRP A 488 20.83 0.45 21.64
CA TRP A 488 19.67 -0.43 21.86
C TRP A 488 18.89 0.04 23.08
N SER A 489 17.64 -0.40 23.21
CA SER A 489 16.82 -0.14 24.41
C SER A 489 16.85 -1.35 25.35
N GLY A 490 16.73 -1.13 26.65
CA GLY A 490 16.54 -2.20 27.61
C GLY A 490 15.17 -2.86 27.51
N ASN A 491 15.12 -4.13 27.90
CA ASN A 491 13.90 -4.94 28.05
C ASN A 491 13.62 -5.29 29.53
N GLY A 492 14.32 -4.67 30.48
CA GLY A 492 14.19 -4.98 31.90
C GLY A 492 14.89 -6.28 32.34
N GLN A 493 15.59 -6.97 31.44
CA GLN A 493 16.35 -8.18 31.72
C GLN A 493 17.87 -7.97 31.52
N PRO A 494 18.72 -8.88 32.03
CA PRO A 494 20.13 -8.91 31.69
C PRO A 494 20.34 -9.11 30.18
N LEU A 495 21.20 -8.27 29.61
CA LEU A 495 21.59 -8.28 28.22
C LEU A 495 23.12 -8.30 28.11
N THR A 496 23.61 -8.99 27.09
CA THR A 496 25.02 -9.07 26.71
C THR A 496 25.19 -8.64 25.27
N LEU A 497 26.12 -7.74 24.99
CA LEU A 497 26.49 -7.36 23.64
C LEU A 497 27.90 -7.91 23.35
N THR A 498 28.06 -8.63 22.24
CA THR A 498 29.36 -9.04 21.70
C THR A 498 29.59 -8.36 20.37
N ASP A 499 30.68 -7.60 20.25
CA ASP A 499 31.08 -6.90 19.04
C ASP A 499 32.45 -7.43 18.58
N SER A 500 32.49 -8.09 17.43
CA SER A 500 33.70 -8.74 16.90
C SER A 500 34.37 -7.87 15.85
N LEU A 501 35.52 -7.28 16.20
CA LEU A 501 36.29 -6.42 15.30
C LEU A 501 37.02 -7.26 14.24
N PRO A 502 36.73 -7.07 12.94
CA PRO A 502 37.43 -7.80 11.89
C PRO A 502 38.91 -7.44 11.87
N GLU A 503 39.72 -8.30 11.23
CA GLU A 503 41.08 -7.94 10.88
C GLU A 503 41.11 -6.67 10.02
N GLY A 504 42.17 -5.86 10.16
CA GLY A 504 42.28 -4.56 9.49
C GLY A 504 41.82 -3.36 10.32
N PHE A 505 41.20 -3.56 11.48
CA PHE A 505 41.07 -2.52 12.51
C PHE A 505 42.07 -2.73 13.66
N SER A 506 42.48 -1.63 14.30
CA SER A 506 43.23 -1.68 15.56
C SER A 506 42.36 -2.16 16.73
N ALA A 507 42.97 -2.35 17.90
CA ALA A 507 42.23 -2.39 19.16
C ALA A 507 41.44 -1.08 19.35
N PRO A 508 40.27 -1.14 20.01
CA PRO A 508 39.43 0.02 20.26
C PRO A 508 40.07 0.96 21.28
N VAL A 509 39.91 2.26 21.06
CA VAL A 509 40.31 3.34 21.97
C VAL A 509 39.08 4.18 22.33
N GLY A 510 39.08 4.72 23.56
CA GLY A 510 37.97 5.55 24.04
C GLY A 510 36.65 4.77 24.16
N LEU A 511 36.70 3.49 24.56
CA LEU A 511 35.50 2.70 24.84
C LEU A 511 34.69 3.40 25.95
N SER A 512 33.48 3.80 25.60
CA SER A 512 32.58 4.58 26.44
C SER A 512 31.17 4.00 26.35
N TYR A 513 30.44 4.06 27.46
CA TYR A 513 29.07 3.59 27.56
C TYR A 513 28.33 4.37 28.64
N ASN A 514 27.02 4.57 28.46
CA ASN A 514 26.21 5.32 29.44
C ASN A 514 25.65 4.44 30.57
N LEU A 515 25.55 3.12 30.36
CA LEU A 515 24.99 2.13 31.28
C LEU A 515 25.72 0.80 31.15
N GLY A 516 25.64 -0.05 32.19
CA GLY A 516 26.28 -1.37 32.21
C GLY A 516 27.81 -1.32 32.35
N SER A 517 28.49 -2.35 31.85
CA SER A 517 29.95 -2.42 31.82
C SER A 517 30.42 -3.03 30.50
N ALA A 518 31.42 -2.43 29.86
CA ALA A 518 32.05 -2.95 28.65
C ALA A 518 33.55 -3.19 28.83
N GLU A 519 34.07 -4.23 28.20
CA GLU A 519 35.48 -4.57 28.15
C GLU A 519 35.90 -5.03 26.75
N TYR A 520 37.18 -4.90 26.43
CA TYR A 520 37.77 -5.39 25.18
C TYR A 520 38.78 -6.51 25.47
N SER A 521 38.60 -7.65 24.81
CA SER A 521 39.53 -8.77 24.83
C SER A 521 40.39 -8.76 23.57
N ALA A 522 41.69 -8.51 23.74
CA ALA A 522 42.64 -8.51 22.62
C ALA A 522 42.83 -9.89 21.99
N GLY A 523 42.68 -10.98 22.77
CA GLY A 523 42.86 -12.35 22.28
C GLY A 523 41.77 -12.81 21.31
N THR A 524 40.53 -12.34 21.52
CA THR A 524 39.38 -12.66 20.65
C THR A 524 38.98 -11.50 19.74
N ARG A 525 39.63 -10.33 19.88
CA ARG A 525 39.28 -9.06 19.20
C ARG A 525 37.81 -8.68 19.39
N GLN A 526 37.28 -8.93 20.58
CA GLN A 526 35.87 -8.70 20.90
C GLN A 526 35.70 -7.64 21.98
N ILE A 527 34.72 -6.77 21.79
CA ILE A 527 34.16 -5.93 22.84
C ILE A 527 32.94 -6.65 23.40
N THR A 528 32.94 -6.89 24.71
CA THR A 528 31.79 -7.47 25.41
C THR A 528 31.21 -6.42 26.33
N TRP A 529 29.91 -6.16 26.24
CA TRP A 529 29.18 -5.35 27.20
C TRP A 529 28.12 -6.19 27.91
N ASN A 530 27.87 -5.91 29.19
CA ASN A 530 26.84 -6.54 30.00
C ASN A 530 26.07 -5.49 30.80
N GLY A 531 24.75 -5.68 30.95
CA GLY A 531 23.93 -4.84 31.82
C GLY A 531 22.47 -5.25 31.83
N ALA A 532 21.69 -4.77 32.81
CA ALA A 532 20.26 -5.00 32.91
C ALA A 532 19.48 -3.67 32.84
N PRO A 533 19.48 -2.98 31.68
CA PRO A 533 18.76 -1.73 31.50
C PRO A 533 17.25 -1.94 31.67
N ALA A 534 16.58 -0.99 32.33
CA ALA A 534 15.13 -1.00 32.47
C ALA A 534 14.44 -0.96 31.11
N GLU A 535 13.17 -1.37 31.07
CA GLU A 535 12.38 -1.36 29.83
C GLU A 535 12.40 0.03 29.18
N ALA A 536 12.64 0.06 27.87
CA ALA A 536 12.81 1.27 27.05
C ALA A 536 13.99 2.19 27.44
N GLN A 537 14.83 1.82 28.40
CA GLN A 537 16.01 2.61 28.77
C GLN A 537 17.09 2.50 27.68
N LEU A 538 17.41 3.62 27.03
CA LEU A 538 18.39 3.65 25.95
C LEU A 538 19.82 3.42 26.47
N VAL A 539 20.51 2.43 25.91
CA VAL A 539 21.94 2.20 26.08
C VAL A 539 22.68 2.65 24.83
N THR A 540 23.82 3.31 25.02
CA THR A 540 24.74 3.72 23.95
C THR A 540 26.14 3.30 24.33
N LEU A 541 26.81 2.59 23.42
CA LEU A 541 28.22 2.20 23.52
C LEU A 541 28.97 2.79 22.32
N SER A 542 30.12 3.41 22.56
CA SER A 542 30.93 4.03 21.50
C SER A 542 32.41 3.79 21.72
N TYR A 543 33.14 3.57 20.63
CA TYR A 543 34.59 3.40 20.64
C TYR A 543 35.16 3.81 19.28
N SER A 544 36.44 4.14 19.24
CA SER A 544 37.15 4.43 17.98
C SER A 544 38.19 3.36 17.67
N VAL A 545 38.40 3.09 16.40
CA VAL A 545 39.48 2.22 15.90
C VAL A 545 40.28 2.97 14.84
N THR A 546 41.51 2.53 14.60
CA THR A 546 42.33 2.98 13.47
C THR A 546 42.31 1.90 12.39
N VAL A 547 42.19 2.30 11.13
CA VAL A 547 42.27 1.40 9.98
C VAL A 547 43.73 1.02 9.74
N GLN A 548 44.03 -0.27 9.84
CA GLN A 548 45.36 -0.85 9.61
C GLN A 548 45.47 -1.56 8.27
N ALA A 549 44.34 -1.91 7.64
CA ALA A 549 44.31 -2.45 6.29
C ALA A 549 44.57 -1.34 5.25
N SER A 550 45.10 -1.71 4.10
CA SER A 550 45.39 -0.80 2.99
C SER A 550 44.82 -1.33 1.68
N GLY A 551 44.45 -0.43 0.78
CA GLY A 551 43.87 -0.73 -0.52
C GLY A 551 42.34 -0.62 -0.53
N PRO A 552 41.73 -0.50 -1.73
CA PRO A 552 40.29 -0.33 -1.86
C PRO A 552 39.57 -1.59 -1.40
N LEU A 553 39.01 -1.55 -0.19
CA LEU A 553 38.30 -2.68 0.42
C LEU A 553 37.18 -2.22 1.35
N ALA A 554 36.32 -3.15 1.74
CA ALA A 554 35.25 -2.94 2.69
C ALA A 554 35.51 -3.76 3.96
N LEU A 555 35.63 -3.11 5.12
CA LEU A 555 35.70 -3.78 6.42
C LEU A 555 34.32 -3.77 7.06
N THR A 556 33.77 -4.95 7.33
CA THR A 556 32.45 -5.10 7.97
C THR A 556 32.62 -5.54 9.41
N ASN A 557 32.14 -4.71 10.33
CA ASN A 557 32.18 -4.94 11.76
C ASN A 557 30.80 -5.36 12.26
N SER A 558 30.72 -6.48 12.98
CA SER A 558 29.47 -7.14 13.35
C SER A 558 29.32 -7.22 14.87
N ALA A 559 28.15 -6.85 15.37
CA ALA A 559 27.80 -6.96 16.77
C ALA A 559 26.48 -7.73 16.96
N GLN A 560 26.38 -8.43 18.07
CA GLN A 560 25.20 -9.18 18.51
C GLN A 560 24.86 -8.77 19.94
N LEU A 561 23.62 -8.33 20.15
CA LEU A 561 23.00 -8.20 21.45
C LEU A 561 22.24 -9.49 21.74
N SER A 562 22.42 -10.08 22.92
CA SER A 562 21.74 -11.28 23.37
C SER A 562 21.21 -11.11 24.80
N GLY A 563 20.21 -11.89 25.14
CA GLY A 563 19.66 -12.05 26.48
C GLY A 563 18.86 -13.36 26.52
N ASP A 564 18.25 -13.67 27.67
CA ASP A 564 17.46 -14.89 27.82
C ASP A 564 16.27 -14.91 26.84
N ASP A 565 15.74 -13.74 26.52
CA ASP A 565 14.58 -13.55 25.62
C ASP A 565 14.96 -13.43 24.13
N GLY A 566 16.26 -13.52 23.79
CA GLY A 566 16.71 -13.66 22.41
C GLY A 566 17.94 -12.87 22.00
N SER A 567 18.03 -12.52 20.72
CA SER A 567 19.17 -11.77 20.19
C SER A 567 18.81 -10.86 19.00
N SER A 568 19.61 -9.82 18.82
CA SER A 568 19.57 -8.88 17.69
C SER A 568 21.00 -8.67 17.17
N ASN A 569 21.17 -8.55 15.86
CA ASN A 569 22.46 -8.33 15.23
C ASN A 569 22.49 -6.99 14.50
N ALA A 570 23.64 -6.34 14.48
CA ALA A 570 23.88 -5.14 13.70
C ALA A 570 25.27 -5.19 13.06
N THR A 571 25.35 -4.78 11.79
CA THR A 571 26.62 -4.69 11.06
C THR A 571 26.86 -3.25 10.59
N ALA A 572 28.13 -2.88 10.49
CA ALA A 572 28.55 -1.59 9.97
C ALA A 572 29.76 -1.78 9.05
N THR A 573 29.68 -1.27 7.83
CA THR A 573 30.74 -1.38 6.83
C THR A 573 31.46 -0.05 6.67
N VAL A 574 32.79 -0.10 6.68
CA VAL A 574 33.69 1.02 6.39
C VAL A 574 34.38 0.77 5.07
N ILE A 575 34.35 1.74 4.16
CA ILE A 575 35.10 1.71 2.91
C ILE A 575 36.51 2.29 3.15
N VAL A 576 37.53 1.47 2.94
CA VAL A 576 38.94 1.85 3.09
C VAL A 576 39.52 2.15 1.71
N ASP A 577 40.26 3.27 1.60
CA ASP A 577 40.93 3.72 0.36
C ASP A 577 40.03 3.64 -0.89
N GLY A 578 38.74 4.00 -0.72
CA GLY A 578 37.75 3.87 -1.77
C GLY A 578 38.10 4.69 -3.01
N PHE A 579 37.73 4.19 -4.20
CA PHE A 579 37.93 4.92 -5.45
C PHE A 579 37.21 6.27 -5.41
N LYS A 580 37.98 7.35 -5.45
CA LYS A 580 37.46 8.72 -5.46
C LYS A 580 37.07 9.09 -6.90
N SER A 581 35.78 9.25 -7.15
CA SER A 581 35.29 9.87 -8.39
C SER A 581 35.21 11.38 -8.17
N LEU A 582 36.16 12.12 -8.75
CA LEU A 582 36.11 13.58 -8.75
C LEU A 582 35.22 14.03 -9.91
N LEU A 583 34.09 14.66 -9.60
CA LEU A 583 33.27 15.34 -10.60
C LEU A 583 34.01 16.61 -11.05
N PRO A 584 34.15 16.87 -12.36
CA PRO A 584 34.76 18.10 -12.84
C PRO A 584 33.92 19.31 -12.40
N LEU A 585 34.54 20.20 -11.64
CA LEU A 585 33.94 21.49 -11.28
C LEU A 585 33.98 22.40 -12.52
N VAL A 586 32.84 22.60 -13.17
CA VAL A 586 32.73 23.61 -14.24
C VAL A 586 32.46 24.95 -13.56
N SER A 587 33.52 25.74 -13.35
CA SER A 587 33.37 27.16 -12.97
C SER A 587 32.79 27.93 -14.16
N ARG A 588 31.68 28.64 -13.95
CA ARG A 588 31.18 29.63 -14.91
C ARG A 588 32.02 30.90 -14.89
#